data_AF-A0A9J9B6X4-F1
#
_entry.id   AF-A0A9J9B6X4-F1
#
_cell.length_a   1.000
_cell.length_b   1.000
_cell.length_c   1.000
_cell.angle_alpha   90.00
_cell.angle_beta   90.00
_cell.angle_gamma   90.00
#
_symmetry.space_group_name_H-M   'P 1'
#
loop_
_entity.id
_entity.type
_entity.pdbx_description
1 polymer ?
#
loop_
_entity_poly.entity_id
_entity_poly.type
_entity_poly.pdbx_seq_one_letter_code
_entity_poly.pdbx_strand_id
1 'polypeptide(L)'
;MADQRPLFKHIRNHDALFSELALLRSEYVTQLGLNHHEFHKTPKFITPDGRRLTIEPERSIVVPNVDVLRGVKSQLEKSIAGFHIIPKSEIGFRYPTAAIAGSDAPFIKRFRSEFFHKDGENRDICRPINLSYGIKSRGKADNRQEYEVWVQDAHLAQDPSHLFIDKYGEDLPDEVRQFALEEPVVHGWMGVKRAAFEAIYYVPSRFGDIAVCVGLSVDAYNIGARPDLAYSAEIGSSIAKGNAELEWEVMGYYAPIGQAFEHDQIWHAIDSTIAAIATPLENTYQNDLIATNESKTERILSTVAAVGSTPKQIAAWNLKPWEFLETSSEHRKKAHDPSRSVNLLGRLNRLFYQDTQPLPSLNKIHDLIA
;
A
#
# COMPACT_ATOMS: atom_id res chain seq x y z
N MET A 1 -15.17 -19.50 -21.57
CA MET A 1 -13.75 -19.76 -21.27
C MET A 1 -13.20 -18.49 -20.67
N ALA A 2 -12.70 -18.52 -19.44
CA ALA A 2 -12.09 -17.33 -18.85
C ALA A 2 -10.79 -17.08 -19.63
N ASP A 3 -10.75 -15.99 -20.41
CA ASP A 3 -9.49 -15.47 -20.94
C ASP A 3 -8.50 -15.41 -19.76
N GLN A 4 -7.33 -16.00 -19.94
CA GLN A 4 -6.32 -16.10 -18.89
C GLN A 4 -5.96 -14.68 -18.43
N ARG A 5 -6.56 -14.22 -17.33
CA ARG A 5 -6.19 -12.98 -16.67
C ARG A 5 -4.71 -13.09 -16.30
N PRO A 6 -3.83 -12.19 -16.77
CA PRO A 6 -2.47 -12.14 -16.29
C PRO A 6 -2.49 -11.59 -14.87
N LEU A 7 -2.90 -12.40 -13.89
CA LEU A 7 -2.43 -12.16 -12.55
C LEU A 7 -0.91 -12.37 -12.66
N PHE A 8 -0.14 -11.30 -12.52
CA PHE A 8 1.33 -11.29 -12.56
C PHE A 8 1.94 -12.09 -11.39
N LYS A 9 1.53 -13.35 -11.22
CA LYS A 9 1.93 -14.32 -10.20
C LYS A 9 3.39 -14.74 -10.35
N HIS A 10 4.01 -14.38 -11.47
CA HIS A 10 5.31 -14.90 -11.91
C HIS A 10 6.37 -13.82 -12.09
N ILE A 11 6.00 -12.54 -12.10
CA ILE A 11 6.97 -11.45 -12.19
C ILE A 11 7.48 -11.16 -10.77
N ARG A 12 8.64 -11.73 -10.44
CA ARG A 12 9.35 -11.49 -9.18
C ARG A 12 10.12 -10.16 -9.15
N ASN A 13 10.15 -9.43 -10.28
CA ASN A 13 10.86 -8.17 -10.45
C ASN A 13 9.86 -7.01 -10.58
N HIS A 14 9.86 -6.12 -9.59
CA HIS A 14 8.96 -4.98 -9.52
C HIS A 14 9.12 -4.05 -10.75
N ASP A 15 10.35 -3.76 -11.19
CA ASP A 15 10.59 -2.88 -12.34
C ASP A 15 10.00 -3.46 -13.64
N ALA A 16 10.10 -4.78 -13.83
CA ALA A 16 9.50 -5.45 -14.97
C ALA A 16 7.96 -5.35 -14.92
N LEU A 17 7.35 -5.54 -13.75
CA LEU A 17 5.90 -5.44 -13.54
C LEU A 17 5.38 -4.04 -13.90
N PHE A 18 6.00 -2.98 -13.38
CA PHE A 18 5.57 -1.60 -13.68
C PHE A 18 5.87 -1.19 -15.12
N SER A 19 6.90 -1.74 -15.73
CA SER A 19 7.18 -1.53 -17.16
C SER A 19 6.06 -2.12 -18.03
N GLU A 20 5.61 -3.35 -17.73
CA GLU A 20 4.50 -3.99 -18.46
C GLU A 20 3.19 -3.23 -18.26
N LEU A 21 2.90 -2.75 -17.05
CA LEU A 21 1.74 -1.87 -16.82
C LEU A 21 1.83 -0.57 -17.62
N ALA A 22 2.99 0.07 -17.65
CA ALA A 22 3.18 1.32 -18.38
C ALA A 22 2.94 1.15 -19.88
N LEU A 23 3.28 -0.01 -20.44
CA LEU A 23 2.97 -0.36 -21.82
C LEU A 23 1.46 -0.47 -22.04
N LEU A 24 0.76 -1.27 -21.23
CA LEU A 24 -0.71 -1.40 -21.30
C LEU A 24 -1.42 -0.05 -21.18
N ARG A 25 -0.94 0.79 -20.26
CA ARG A 25 -1.45 2.15 -20.05
C ARG A 25 -1.27 3.03 -21.28
N SER A 26 -0.08 3.04 -21.86
CA SER A 26 0.23 3.85 -23.05
C SER A 26 -0.54 3.38 -24.29
N GLU A 27 -0.67 2.07 -24.47
CA GLU A 27 -1.50 1.48 -25.52
C GLU A 27 -2.97 1.89 -25.38
N TYR A 28 -3.51 1.87 -24.16
CA TYR A 28 -4.90 2.22 -23.91
C TYR A 28 -5.17 3.72 -24.08
N VAL A 29 -4.25 4.58 -23.66
CA VAL A 29 -4.31 6.03 -23.92
C VAL A 29 -4.36 6.34 -25.43
N THR A 30 -3.59 5.61 -26.23
CA THR A 30 -3.65 5.69 -27.70
C THR A 30 -5.03 5.28 -28.24
N GLN A 31 -5.63 4.22 -27.68
CA GLN A 31 -6.98 3.78 -28.06
C GLN A 31 -8.07 4.80 -27.70
N LEU A 32 -7.86 5.65 -26.68
CA LEU A 32 -8.73 6.78 -26.35
C LEU A 32 -8.56 7.98 -27.32
N GLY A 33 -7.70 7.86 -28.33
CA GLY A 33 -7.44 8.90 -29.34
C GLY A 33 -6.34 9.88 -28.96
N LEU A 34 -5.64 9.66 -27.85
CA LEU A 34 -4.62 10.56 -27.29
C LEU A 34 -3.21 10.26 -27.88
N ASN A 35 -3.13 10.14 -29.20
CA ASN A 35 -1.93 9.67 -29.92
C ASN A 35 -0.69 10.56 -29.80
N HIS A 36 -0.87 11.82 -29.41
CA HIS A 36 0.20 12.82 -29.25
C HIS A 36 0.39 13.25 -27.80
N HIS A 37 0.18 12.33 -26.85
CA HIS A 37 0.37 12.58 -25.43
C HIS A 37 1.57 11.79 -24.89
N GLU A 38 2.25 12.38 -23.91
CA GLU A 38 3.33 11.73 -23.16
C GLU A 38 2.99 11.62 -21.67
N PHE A 39 3.56 10.61 -21.00
CA PHE A 39 3.34 10.38 -19.58
C PHE A 39 4.24 11.28 -18.73
N HIS A 40 3.64 11.93 -17.76
CA HIS A 40 4.30 12.71 -16.73
C HIS A 40 3.98 12.12 -15.35
N LYS A 41 5.00 12.02 -14.50
CA LYS A 41 4.79 11.71 -13.08
C LYS A 41 4.04 12.85 -12.40
N THR A 42 3.33 12.53 -11.33
CA THR A 42 2.76 13.52 -10.40
C THR A 42 3.86 14.52 -9.99
N PRO A 43 3.68 15.82 -10.25
CA PRO A 43 4.69 16.82 -9.89
C PRO A 43 4.77 16.94 -8.36
N LYS A 44 5.87 17.51 -7.85
CA LYS A 44 5.91 17.92 -6.43
C LYS A 44 4.84 18.97 -6.18
N PHE A 45 4.28 18.99 -4.98
CA PHE A 45 3.40 20.07 -4.56
C PHE A 45 4.24 21.26 -4.13
N ILE A 46 4.06 22.42 -4.76
CA ILE A 46 4.73 23.65 -4.38
C ILE A 46 3.83 24.41 -3.41
N THR A 47 4.30 24.54 -2.17
CA THR A 47 3.63 25.32 -1.12
C THR A 47 3.75 26.83 -1.37
N PRO A 48 2.88 27.68 -0.75
CA PRO A 48 2.98 29.13 -0.90
C PRO A 48 4.32 29.73 -0.47
N ASP A 49 5.04 29.07 0.44
CA ASP A 49 6.39 29.45 0.88
C ASP A 49 7.52 28.85 0.03
N GLY A 50 7.18 28.19 -1.09
CA GLY A 50 8.13 27.69 -2.08
C GLY A 50 8.74 26.32 -1.77
N ARG A 51 8.37 25.67 -0.65
CA ARG A 51 8.78 24.28 -0.39
C ARG A 51 8.13 23.33 -1.37
N ARG A 52 8.90 22.34 -1.83
CA ARG A 52 8.47 21.27 -2.73
C ARG A 52 8.23 20.01 -1.92
N LEU A 53 6.98 19.58 -1.84
CA LEU A 53 6.58 18.43 -1.04
C LEU A 53 6.30 17.22 -1.94
N THR A 54 6.70 16.03 -1.46
CA THR A 54 6.26 14.76 -2.07
C THR A 54 4.89 14.44 -1.50
N ILE A 55 3.85 14.78 -2.26
CA ILE A 55 2.47 14.43 -1.91
C ILE A 55 2.05 13.23 -2.76
N GLU A 56 1.45 12.25 -2.11
CA GLU A 56 0.79 11.11 -2.77
C GLU A 56 -0.72 11.37 -2.73
N PRO A 57 -1.33 11.80 -3.86
CA PRO A 57 -2.76 12.06 -3.89
C PRO A 57 -3.48 10.72 -3.84
N GLU A 58 -3.90 10.33 -2.65
CA GLU A 58 -4.58 9.07 -2.36
C GLU A 58 -5.84 9.31 -1.52
N ARG A 59 -6.87 8.48 -1.75
CA ARG A 59 -8.01 8.36 -0.85
C ARG A 59 -8.42 6.91 -0.73
N SER A 60 -9.16 6.61 0.31
CA SER A 60 -9.67 5.26 0.52
C SER A 60 -10.90 5.22 1.39
N ILE A 61 -11.74 4.21 1.15
CA ILE A 61 -12.86 3.84 2.00
C ILE A 61 -12.60 2.50 2.69
N VAL A 62 -13.07 2.36 3.93
CA VAL A 62 -12.94 1.12 4.71
C VAL A 62 -14.32 0.50 4.87
N VAL A 63 -14.42 -0.80 4.64
CA VAL A 63 -15.67 -1.56 4.68
C VAL A 63 -15.52 -2.88 5.46
N PRO A 64 -16.63 -3.47 5.96
CA PRO A 64 -16.65 -4.69 6.78
C PRO A 64 -16.01 -5.95 6.17
N ASN A 65 -15.83 -6.03 4.85
CA ASN A 65 -15.16 -7.13 4.16
C ASN A 65 -15.15 -6.85 2.66
N VAL A 66 -14.40 -7.66 1.92
CA VAL A 66 -14.30 -7.54 0.46
C VAL A 66 -15.63 -7.79 -0.27
N ASP A 67 -16.56 -8.56 0.30
CA ASP A 67 -17.84 -8.89 -0.38
C ASP A 67 -18.74 -7.67 -0.57
N VAL A 68 -18.56 -6.62 0.26
CA VAL A 68 -19.22 -5.31 0.09
C VAL A 68 -18.80 -4.66 -1.25
N LEU A 69 -17.56 -4.84 -1.68
CA LEU A 69 -16.97 -4.19 -2.87
C LEU A 69 -17.24 -4.95 -4.18
N ARG A 70 -18.26 -5.81 -4.19
CA ARG A 70 -18.60 -6.63 -5.35
C ARG A 70 -18.94 -5.77 -6.56
N GLY A 71 -18.31 -6.06 -7.69
CA GLY A 71 -18.55 -5.39 -8.96
C GLY A 71 -18.11 -3.92 -9.00
N VAL A 72 -17.22 -3.50 -8.10
CA VAL A 72 -16.81 -2.10 -7.98
C VAL A 72 -16.22 -1.54 -9.29
N LYS A 73 -15.49 -2.34 -10.07
CA LYS A 73 -14.96 -1.92 -11.37
C LYS A 73 -16.08 -1.47 -12.31
N SER A 74 -17.08 -2.35 -12.49
CA SER A 74 -18.28 -2.07 -13.29
C SER A 74 -19.09 -0.88 -12.75
N GLN A 75 -19.12 -0.68 -11.43
CA GLN A 75 -19.82 0.46 -10.81
C GLN A 75 -19.11 1.78 -11.09
N LEU A 76 -17.78 1.82 -10.98
CA LEU A 76 -16.96 3.00 -11.25
C LEU A 76 -17.11 3.48 -12.70
N GLU A 77 -16.93 2.59 -13.68
CA GLU A 77 -17.06 2.94 -15.11
C GLU A 77 -18.45 3.45 -15.48
N LYS A 78 -19.50 2.91 -14.84
CA LYS A 78 -20.88 3.37 -15.08
C LYS A 78 -21.19 4.72 -14.43
N SER A 79 -20.60 4.97 -13.25
CA SER A 79 -20.99 6.11 -12.41
C SER A 79 -20.13 7.36 -12.63
N ILE A 80 -18.94 7.21 -13.22
CA ILE A 80 -17.98 8.30 -13.40
C ILE A 80 -17.79 8.53 -14.90
N ALA A 81 -18.33 9.65 -15.40
CA ALA A 81 -18.13 10.04 -16.79
C ALA A 81 -16.63 10.27 -17.09
N GLY A 82 -16.14 9.72 -18.20
CA GLY A 82 -14.73 9.82 -18.61
C GLY A 82 -13.78 8.94 -17.80
N PHE A 83 -14.28 8.02 -16.97
CA PHE A 83 -13.47 7.03 -16.26
C PHE A 83 -13.39 5.73 -17.07
N HIS A 84 -12.18 5.32 -17.41
CA HIS A 84 -11.91 4.20 -18.29
C HIS A 84 -10.97 3.22 -17.62
N ILE A 85 -11.43 2.01 -17.29
CA ILE A 85 -10.54 0.99 -16.72
C ILE A 85 -9.62 0.46 -17.82
N ILE A 86 -8.33 0.36 -17.50
CA ILE A 86 -7.32 -0.15 -18.43
C ILE A 86 -7.47 -1.67 -18.48
N PRO A 87 -7.83 -2.26 -19.64
CA PRO A 87 -8.01 -3.70 -19.76
C PRO A 87 -6.71 -4.44 -19.43
N LYS A 88 -6.80 -5.57 -18.72
CA LYS A 88 -5.67 -6.44 -18.36
C LYS A 88 -4.63 -5.80 -17.42
N SER A 89 -4.96 -4.69 -16.78
CA SER A 89 -4.10 -4.03 -15.78
C SER A 89 -4.16 -4.67 -14.39
N GLU A 90 -4.86 -5.80 -14.23
CA GLU A 90 -5.05 -6.44 -12.93
C GLU A 90 -3.75 -7.01 -12.34
N ILE A 91 -3.39 -6.56 -11.15
CA ILE A 91 -2.24 -7.07 -10.37
C ILE A 91 -2.74 -7.66 -9.05
N GLY A 92 -2.17 -8.77 -8.63
CA GLY A 92 -2.37 -9.31 -7.29
C GLY A 92 -1.04 -9.53 -6.59
N PHE A 93 -0.87 -8.94 -5.40
CA PHE A 93 0.30 -9.19 -4.57
C PHE A 93 -0.07 -9.27 -3.09
N ARG A 94 0.84 -9.82 -2.30
CA ARG A 94 0.71 -9.93 -0.85
C ARG A 94 1.89 -9.23 -0.22
N TYR A 95 1.64 -8.49 0.85
CA TYR A 95 2.71 -7.80 1.54
C TYR A 95 2.40 -7.71 3.03
N PRO A 96 3.35 -8.02 3.92
CA PRO A 96 3.31 -7.52 5.28
C PRO A 96 3.68 -6.04 5.32
N THR A 97 3.16 -5.38 6.34
CA THR A 97 3.60 -4.05 6.73
C THR A 97 3.81 -4.05 8.24
N ALA A 98 4.96 -3.58 8.70
CA ALA A 98 5.17 -3.26 10.11
C ALA A 98 5.00 -1.77 10.34
N ALA A 99 4.33 -1.40 11.43
CA ALA A 99 4.47 -0.07 12.01
C ALA A 99 5.78 -0.06 12.80
N ILE A 100 6.71 0.84 12.46
CA ILE A 100 8.06 0.86 13.03
C ILE A 100 8.38 2.14 13.82
N ALA A 101 7.33 2.90 14.13
CA ALA A 101 7.33 4.01 15.06
C ALA A 101 6.02 4.02 15.86
N GLY A 102 6.05 4.57 17.07
CA GLY A 102 4.93 4.62 18.00
C GLY A 102 3.78 5.53 17.55
N SER A 103 2.67 5.54 18.28
CA SER A 103 1.51 6.40 18.01
C SER A 103 1.75 7.87 18.36
N ASP A 104 2.75 8.15 19.18
CA ASP A 104 3.21 9.46 19.61
C ASP A 104 4.23 10.12 18.66
N ALA A 105 4.79 9.35 17.71
CA ALA A 105 5.74 9.88 16.73
C ALA A 105 5.10 10.96 15.82
N PRO A 106 5.85 11.95 15.31
CA PRO A 106 5.29 13.01 14.45
C PRO A 106 4.81 12.49 13.09
N PHE A 107 5.45 11.42 12.60
CA PHE A 107 5.10 10.75 11.35
C PHE A 107 4.84 9.25 11.60
N ILE A 108 4.20 8.62 10.64
CA ILE A 108 4.16 7.18 10.54
C ILE A 108 5.47 6.73 9.91
N LYS A 109 6.15 5.79 10.57
CA LYS A 109 7.24 5.02 9.97
C LYS A 109 6.74 3.61 9.71
N ARG A 110 6.93 3.10 8.50
CA ARG A 110 6.54 1.74 8.12
C ARG A 110 7.67 1.01 7.43
N PHE A 111 7.66 -0.30 7.61
CA PHE A 111 8.36 -1.25 6.76
C PHE A 111 7.32 -1.99 5.92
N ARG A 112 7.52 -2.13 4.61
CA ARG A 112 6.73 -3.00 3.73
C ARG A 112 7.65 -3.97 3.01
N SER A 113 7.20 -5.20 2.83
CA SER A 113 7.88 -6.19 1.99
C SER A 113 6.86 -6.99 1.22
N GLU A 114 7.25 -7.54 0.08
CA GLU A 114 6.37 -8.30 -0.79
C GLU A 114 6.61 -9.80 -0.65
N PHE A 115 5.55 -10.59 -0.76
CA PHE A 115 5.59 -12.03 -0.57
C PHE A 115 5.56 -12.77 -1.90
N PHE A 116 6.63 -13.51 -2.20
CA PHE A 116 6.70 -14.39 -3.37
C PHE A 116 6.91 -15.85 -2.96
N HIS A 117 6.47 -16.75 -3.84
CA HIS A 117 6.72 -18.18 -3.71
C HIS A 117 8.09 -18.51 -4.28
N LYS A 118 8.93 -19.23 -3.53
CA LYS A 118 10.11 -19.88 -4.08
C LYS A 118 9.72 -21.16 -4.83
N ASP A 119 10.49 -21.53 -5.83
CA ASP A 119 10.29 -22.79 -6.55
C ASP A 119 10.46 -23.97 -5.58
N GLY A 120 9.44 -24.84 -5.52
CA GLY A 120 9.40 -25.99 -4.61
C GLY A 120 8.92 -25.69 -3.18
N GLU A 121 8.59 -24.45 -2.83
CA GLU A 121 8.01 -24.10 -1.53
C GLU A 121 6.51 -24.44 -1.47
N ASN A 122 6.00 -24.84 -0.29
CA ASN A 122 4.56 -25.01 -0.12
C ASN A 122 3.87 -23.66 -0.40
N ARG A 123 2.82 -23.64 -1.22
CA ARG A 123 2.08 -22.43 -1.60
C ARG A 123 1.38 -21.71 -0.43
N ASP A 124 1.42 -22.30 0.76
CA ASP A 124 0.93 -21.69 2.01
C ASP A 124 2.03 -20.97 2.81
N ILE A 125 3.29 -21.04 2.36
CA ILE A 125 4.42 -20.31 2.93
C ILE A 125 5.01 -19.42 1.84
N CYS A 126 4.97 -18.12 2.06
CA CYS A 126 5.61 -17.14 1.20
C CYS A 126 6.78 -16.49 1.92
N ARG A 127 7.78 -16.09 1.15
CA ARG A 127 8.95 -15.37 1.67
C ARG A 127 8.84 -13.89 1.33
N PRO A 128 9.02 -13.01 2.33
CA PRO A 128 9.20 -11.60 2.07
C PRO A 128 10.50 -11.33 1.29
N ILE A 129 10.40 -10.47 0.28
CA ILE A 129 11.51 -9.86 -0.47
C ILE A 129 11.18 -8.37 -0.69
N ASN A 130 12.08 -7.62 -1.34
CA ASN A 130 11.86 -6.22 -1.71
C ASN A 130 11.44 -5.38 -0.49
N LEU A 131 12.37 -5.17 0.44
CA LEU A 131 12.09 -4.35 1.61
C LEU A 131 11.99 -2.88 1.21
N SER A 132 10.95 -2.18 1.65
CA SER A 132 10.87 -0.71 1.62
C SER A 132 10.68 -0.12 3.01
N TYR A 133 11.30 1.03 3.23
CA TYR A 133 11.01 1.92 4.36
C TYR A 133 10.17 3.09 3.86
N GLY A 134 9.06 3.35 4.54
CA GLY A 134 8.17 4.47 4.25
C GLY A 134 8.02 5.40 5.45
N ILE A 135 8.05 6.70 5.21
CA ILE A 135 7.64 7.75 6.14
C ILE A 135 6.43 8.45 5.55
N LYS A 136 5.33 8.46 6.27
CA LYS A 136 4.10 9.14 5.85
C LYS A 136 3.61 10.11 6.94
N SER A 137 3.00 11.19 6.52
CA SER A 137 2.14 12.01 7.41
C SER A 137 1.02 11.16 8.03
N ARG A 138 0.58 11.53 9.24
CA ARG A 138 -0.49 10.84 9.97
C ARG A 138 -1.87 11.10 9.39
N GLY A 139 -2.79 10.19 9.70
CA GLY A 139 -4.19 10.27 9.30
C GLY A 139 -4.43 10.02 7.81
N LYS A 140 -5.67 10.28 7.38
CA LYS A 140 -6.09 10.31 5.98
C LYS A 140 -6.33 11.76 5.55
N ALA A 141 -5.68 12.19 4.48
CA ALA A 141 -5.84 13.51 3.87
C ALA A 141 -5.34 13.48 2.42
N ASP A 142 -5.80 14.41 1.58
CA ASP A 142 -5.41 14.48 0.17
C ASP A 142 -3.98 15.00 -0.02
N ASN A 143 -3.51 15.80 0.94
CA ASN A 143 -2.18 16.41 0.93
C ASN A 143 -1.19 15.62 1.79
N ARG A 144 -1.31 14.29 1.81
CA ARG A 144 -0.42 13.46 2.61
C ARG A 144 0.98 13.44 2.01
N GLN A 145 1.93 13.82 2.85
CA GLN A 145 3.34 13.62 2.55
C GLN A 145 3.70 12.15 2.64
N GLU A 146 4.42 11.65 1.63
CA GLU A 146 4.93 10.28 1.57
C GLU A 146 6.34 10.22 1.00
N TYR A 147 7.20 9.49 1.71
CA TYR A 147 8.58 9.22 1.33
C TYR A 147 8.82 7.73 1.47
N GLU A 148 9.23 7.06 0.40
CA GLU A 148 9.49 5.62 0.40
C GLU A 148 10.79 5.30 -0.32
N VAL A 149 11.60 4.43 0.25
CA VAL A 149 12.87 3.96 -0.34
C VAL A 149 12.94 2.44 -0.26
N TRP A 150 13.52 1.82 -1.29
CA TRP A 150 13.75 0.38 -1.35
C TRP A 150 15.16 0.05 -0.86
N VAL A 151 15.28 -0.98 -0.03
CA VAL A 151 16.55 -1.44 0.54
C VAL A 151 16.93 -2.77 -0.08
N GLN A 152 18.19 -2.85 -0.50
CA GLN A 152 18.75 -4.09 -1.02
C GLN A 152 18.92 -5.11 0.10
N ASP A 153 18.73 -6.39 -0.21
CA ASP A 153 18.79 -7.49 0.77
C ASP A 153 20.11 -7.52 1.57
N ALA A 154 21.23 -7.12 0.95
CA ALA A 154 22.53 -7.06 1.63
C ALA A 154 22.62 -5.97 2.72
N HIS A 155 21.71 -4.99 2.71
CA HIS A 155 21.76 -3.79 3.55
C HIS A 155 20.58 -3.68 4.52
N LEU A 156 19.79 -4.75 4.70
CA LEU A 156 18.54 -4.72 5.48
C LEU A 156 18.72 -4.28 6.95
N ALA A 157 19.91 -4.51 7.52
CA ALA A 157 20.27 -4.12 8.88
C ALA A 157 20.96 -2.74 8.98
N GLN A 158 21.19 -2.07 7.85
CA GLN A 158 21.85 -0.75 7.81
C GLN A 158 20.83 0.38 7.90
N ASP A 159 21.30 1.57 8.28
CA ASP A 159 20.49 2.79 8.31
C ASP A 159 20.03 3.20 6.89
N PRO A 160 18.70 3.27 6.62
CA PRO A 160 18.19 3.64 5.30
C PRO A 160 18.22 5.15 5.03
N SER A 161 18.66 6.00 5.95
CA SER A 161 18.63 7.47 5.82
C SER A 161 19.32 7.99 4.56
N HIS A 162 20.45 7.39 4.18
CA HIS A 162 21.19 7.75 2.97
C HIS A 162 20.34 7.57 1.70
N LEU A 163 19.51 6.52 1.64
CA LEU A 163 18.62 6.27 0.49
C LEU A 163 17.54 7.34 0.36
N PHE A 164 17.06 7.90 1.48
CA PHE A 164 16.12 9.01 1.45
C PHE A 164 16.79 10.27 0.91
N ILE A 165 18.01 10.55 1.34
CA ILE A 165 18.80 11.69 0.84
C ILE A 165 19.06 11.53 -0.67
N ASP A 166 19.48 10.33 -1.11
CA ASP A 166 19.76 10.07 -2.53
C ASP A 166 18.51 10.22 -3.40
N LYS A 167 17.34 9.78 -2.91
CA LYS A 167 16.09 9.82 -3.68
C LYS A 167 15.42 11.20 -3.69
N TYR A 168 15.47 11.94 -2.58
CA TYR A 168 14.68 13.15 -2.39
C TYR A 168 15.53 14.43 -2.34
N GLY A 169 16.84 14.34 -2.07
CA GLY A 169 17.76 15.47 -2.11
C GLY A 169 17.32 16.65 -1.24
N GLU A 170 17.43 17.85 -1.80
CA GLU A 170 17.00 19.10 -1.18
C GLU A 170 15.49 19.20 -0.95
N ASP A 171 14.68 18.38 -1.61
CA ASP A 171 13.22 18.34 -1.42
C ASP A 171 12.81 17.48 -0.20
N LEU A 172 13.76 16.84 0.49
CA LEU A 172 13.49 16.07 1.71
C LEU A 172 13.38 17.02 2.92
N PRO A 173 12.21 17.14 3.59
CA PRO A 173 12.06 18.01 4.75
C PRO A 173 12.99 17.60 5.89
N ASP A 174 13.54 18.58 6.60
CA ASP A 174 14.48 18.35 7.72
C ASP A 174 13.88 17.42 8.79
N GLU A 175 12.60 17.60 9.12
CA GLU A 175 11.87 16.77 10.08
C GLU A 175 11.75 15.31 9.63
N VAL A 176 11.51 15.07 8.34
CA VAL A 176 11.47 13.73 7.74
C VAL A 176 12.86 13.11 7.73
N ARG A 177 13.89 13.89 7.39
CA ARG A 177 15.30 13.46 7.42
C ARG A 177 15.73 13.05 8.83
N GLN A 178 15.41 13.85 9.84
CA GLN A 178 15.72 13.52 11.24
C GLN A 178 14.98 12.26 11.69
N PHE A 179 13.70 12.14 11.33
CA PHE A 179 12.90 10.96 11.66
C PHE A 179 13.38 9.69 10.94
N ALA A 180 13.96 9.82 9.74
CA ALA A 180 14.57 8.70 9.03
C ALA A 180 15.74 8.07 9.81
N LEU A 181 16.54 8.87 10.51
CA LEU A 181 17.68 8.44 11.32
C LEU A 181 17.29 7.66 12.59
N GLU A 182 16.05 7.78 13.06
CA GLU A 182 15.60 7.05 14.24
C GLU A 182 15.61 5.53 14.00
N GLU A 183 16.16 4.78 14.94
CA GLU A 183 16.28 3.33 14.81
C GLU A 183 14.89 2.68 14.76
N PRO A 184 14.60 1.80 13.77
CA PRO A 184 13.28 1.20 13.66
C PRO A 184 13.01 0.21 14.79
N VAL A 185 11.83 0.30 15.38
CA VAL A 185 11.31 -0.65 16.37
C VAL A 185 9.93 -1.10 15.94
N VAL A 186 9.70 -2.39 15.81
CA VAL A 186 8.39 -2.92 15.37
C VAL A 186 7.37 -2.79 16.50
N HIS A 187 6.34 -1.99 16.26
CA HIS A 187 5.19 -1.82 17.14
C HIS A 187 4.04 -2.77 16.79
N GLY A 188 4.02 -3.35 15.59
CA GLY A 188 2.95 -4.25 15.17
C GLY A 188 3.04 -4.55 13.69
N TRP A 189 2.19 -5.48 13.24
CA TRP A 189 2.18 -5.97 11.86
C TRP A 189 0.78 -6.03 11.28
N MET A 190 0.70 -5.85 9.97
CA MET A 190 -0.46 -6.15 9.13
C MET A 190 -0.02 -7.03 7.98
N GLY A 191 -0.82 -8.02 7.60
CA GLY A 191 -0.66 -8.73 6.33
C GLY A 191 -1.79 -8.35 5.39
N VAL A 192 -1.45 -7.91 4.19
CA VAL A 192 -2.40 -7.45 3.17
C VAL A 192 -2.35 -8.34 1.92
N LYS A 193 -3.52 -8.76 1.44
CA LYS A 193 -3.69 -9.29 0.07
C LYS A 193 -4.37 -8.20 -0.75
N ARG A 194 -3.68 -7.72 -1.78
CA ARG A 194 -4.09 -6.59 -2.61
C ARG A 194 -4.47 -7.06 -4.00
N ALA A 195 -5.65 -6.66 -4.47
CA ALA A 195 -6.06 -6.75 -5.85
C ALA A 195 -6.11 -5.34 -6.46
N ALA A 196 -5.14 -5.01 -7.30
CA ALA A 196 -5.01 -3.69 -7.92
C ALA A 196 -5.36 -3.72 -9.41
N PHE A 197 -5.74 -2.57 -9.96
CA PHE A 197 -5.98 -2.31 -11.37
C PHE A 197 -5.77 -0.82 -11.66
N GLU A 198 -5.56 -0.46 -12.93
CA GLU A 198 -5.39 0.94 -13.34
C GLU A 198 -6.59 1.45 -14.14
N ALA A 199 -6.81 2.76 -14.09
CA ALA A 199 -7.80 3.47 -14.87
C ALA A 199 -7.25 4.81 -15.37
N ILE A 200 -7.85 5.33 -16.43
CA ILE A 200 -7.63 6.68 -16.94
C ILE A 200 -8.90 7.49 -16.68
N TYR A 201 -8.75 8.67 -16.10
CA TYR A 201 -9.82 9.66 -16.01
C TYR A 201 -9.54 10.81 -16.98
N TYR A 202 -10.41 10.96 -17.96
CA TYR A 202 -10.28 11.92 -19.04
C TYR A 202 -11.61 12.64 -19.30
N VAL A 203 -11.64 13.93 -18.97
CA VAL A 203 -12.82 14.79 -19.15
C VAL A 203 -12.38 16.10 -19.81
N PRO A 204 -12.28 16.13 -21.15
CA PRO A 204 -11.68 17.26 -21.86
C PRO A 204 -12.42 18.58 -21.67
N SER A 205 -13.73 18.52 -21.44
CA SER A 205 -14.54 19.69 -21.14
C SER A 205 -14.19 20.37 -19.80
N ARG A 206 -13.40 19.72 -18.94
CA ARG A 206 -13.00 20.24 -17.62
C ARG A 206 -11.51 20.54 -17.52
N PHE A 207 -10.67 19.62 -18.01
CA PHE A 207 -9.22 19.71 -17.80
C PHE A 207 -8.43 19.91 -19.10
N GLY A 208 -9.13 20.18 -20.22
CA GLY A 208 -8.51 20.15 -21.53
C GLY A 208 -7.94 18.77 -21.82
N ASP A 209 -6.79 18.71 -22.48
CA ASP A 209 -6.19 17.45 -22.93
C ASP A 209 -5.37 16.71 -21.85
N ILE A 210 -5.66 16.95 -20.57
CA ILE A 210 -5.03 16.21 -19.46
C ILE A 210 -5.83 14.94 -19.16
N ALA A 211 -5.18 13.78 -19.25
CA ALA A 211 -5.74 12.49 -18.85
C ALA A 211 -5.01 11.96 -17.61
N VAL A 212 -5.71 11.86 -16.48
CA VAL A 212 -5.12 11.49 -15.19
C VAL A 212 -5.10 9.96 -15.04
N CYS A 213 -3.95 9.41 -14.65
CA CYS A 213 -3.77 7.99 -14.42
C CYS A 213 -4.02 7.66 -12.95
N VAL A 214 -4.91 6.70 -12.70
CA VAL A 214 -5.31 6.32 -11.34
C VAL A 214 -5.02 4.84 -11.13
N GLY A 215 -4.28 4.53 -10.07
CA GLY A 215 -4.16 3.18 -9.52
C GLY A 215 -5.29 2.96 -8.52
N LEU A 216 -5.98 1.83 -8.61
CA LEU A 216 -6.99 1.44 -7.64
C LEU A 216 -6.65 0.10 -7.04
N SER A 217 -7.00 -0.12 -5.78
CA SER A 217 -6.78 -1.40 -5.12
C SER A 217 -7.84 -1.76 -4.10
N VAL A 218 -8.18 -3.05 -4.06
CA VAL A 218 -8.96 -3.66 -2.98
C VAL A 218 -8.04 -4.50 -2.12
N ASP A 219 -7.90 -4.06 -0.88
CA ASP A 219 -7.02 -4.63 0.13
C ASP A 219 -7.83 -5.41 1.16
N ALA A 220 -7.57 -6.70 1.29
CA ALA A 220 -8.03 -7.51 2.42
C ALA A 220 -6.86 -7.70 3.39
N TYR A 221 -7.07 -7.47 4.68
CA TYR A 221 -5.96 -7.49 5.63
C TYR A 221 -6.31 -8.00 7.02
N ASN A 222 -5.31 -8.57 7.69
CA ASN A 222 -5.33 -8.95 9.10
C ASN A 222 -4.22 -8.22 9.84
N ILE A 223 -4.44 -7.91 11.12
CA ILE A 223 -3.44 -7.28 11.99
C ILE A 223 -2.95 -8.30 13.00
N GLY A 224 -1.65 -8.38 13.26
CA GLY A 224 -1.10 -9.27 14.28
C GLY A 224 -1.62 -8.92 15.67
N ALA A 225 -2.00 -9.94 16.45
CA ALA A 225 -2.52 -9.73 17.81
C ALA A 225 -1.46 -9.17 18.77
N ARG A 226 -0.17 -9.36 18.44
CA ARG A 226 0.97 -8.87 19.22
C ARG A 226 2.08 -8.39 18.28
N PRO A 227 2.94 -7.46 18.74
CA PRO A 227 4.10 -6.99 17.97
C PRO A 227 5.06 -8.11 17.55
N ASP A 228 5.27 -9.12 18.40
CA ASP A 228 6.12 -10.29 18.10
C ASP A 228 5.38 -11.41 17.34
N LEU A 229 4.11 -11.18 16.98
CA LEU A 229 3.21 -12.15 16.35
C LEU A 229 3.02 -13.46 17.15
N ALA A 230 3.24 -13.44 18.46
CA ALA A 230 2.87 -14.57 19.30
C ALA A 230 1.34 -14.72 19.42
N TYR A 231 0.91 -15.94 19.73
CA TYR A 231 -0.48 -16.24 20.02
C TYR A 231 -0.95 -15.50 21.29
N SER A 232 -2.13 -14.89 21.22
CA SER A 232 -2.87 -14.39 22.37
C SER A 232 -4.02 -15.35 22.70
N ALA A 233 -4.20 -15.70 23.97
CA ALA A 233 -5.27 -16.59 24.41
C ALA A 233 -6.67 -16.00 24.19
N GLU A 234 -6.80 -14.68 24.20
CA GLU A 234 -8.09 -13.98 24.11
C GLU A 234 -8.57 -13.83 22.67
N ILE A 235 -7.65 -13.60 21.73
CA ILE A 235 -7.96 -13.14 20.37
C ILE A 235 -7.21 -13.92 19.28
N GLY A 236 -6.42 -14.93 19.64
CA GLY A 236 -5.66 -15.73 18.69
C GLY A 236 -4.37 -15.07 18.19
N SER A 237 -3.96 -15.39 16.97
CA SER A 237 -2.70 -14.89 16.37
C SER A 237 -2.86 -13.58 15.61
N SER A 238 -4.08 -13.27 15.15
CA SER A 238 -4.35 -12.04 14.43
C SER A 238 -5.79 -11.58 14.63
N ILE A 239 -6.02 -10.33 14.30
CA ILE A 239 -7.24 -9.59 14.49
C ILE A 239 -7.75 -9.28 13.09
N ALA A 240 -8.79 -9.99 12.66
CA ALA A 240 -9.59 -9.60 11.51
C ALA A 240 -10.78 -8.81 12.03
N LYS A 241 -10.72 -7.47 12.02
CA LYS A 241 -11.90 -6.65 12.35
C LYS A 241 -12.91 -6.56 11.20
N GLY A 242 -12.96 -7.56 10.32
CA GLY A 242 -13.74 -7.50 9.09
C GLY A 242 -13.40 -6.22 8.35
N ASN A 243 -12.15 -6.06 7.91
CA ASN A 243 -11.79 -4.83 7.22
C ASN A 243 -11.26 -5.19 5.84
N ALA A 244 -11.90 -4.60 4.84
CA ALA A 244 -11.32 -4.39 3.53
C ALA A 244 -11.23 -2.89 3.27
N GLU A 245 -10.34 -2.51 2.37
CA GLU A 245 -10.18 -1.12 1.98
C GLU A 245 -10.10 -1.02 0.46
N LEU A 246 -10.90 -0.14 -0.10
CA LEU A 246 -10.77 0.31 -1.48
C LEU A 246 -9.98 1.61 -1.47
N GLU A 247 -8.83 1.62 -2.12
CA GLU A 247 -7.91 2.75 -2.23
C GLU A 247 -7.77 3.16 -3.70
N TRP A 248 -7.63 4.46 -3.94
CA TRP A 248 -7.28 5.00 -5.25
C TRP A 248 -6.24 6.10 -5.09
N GLU A 249 -5.24 6.06 -5.96
CA GLU A 249 -4.06 6.94 -5.94
C GLU A 249 -3.76 7.47 -7.35
N VAL A 250 -3.30 8.71 -7.46
CA VAL A 250 -2.86 9.26 -8.75
C VAL A 250 -1.42 8.86 -9.03
N MET A 251 -1.23 8.10 -10.11
CA MET A 251 0.07 7.59 -10.55
C MET A 251 0.84 8.59 -11.43
N GLY A 252 0.12 9.56 -12.00
CA GLY A 252 0.64 10.54 -12.95
C GLY A 252 -0.45 10.97 -13.92
N TYR A 253 -0.05 11.54 -15.06
CA TYR A 253 -0.97 12.02 -16.08
C TYR A 253 -0.35 11.95 -17.47
N TYR A 254 -1.20 11.94 -18.49
CA TYR A 254 -0.82 12.16 -19.87
C TYR A 254 -1.22 13.56 -20.30
N ALA A 255 -0.35 14.22 -21.07
CA ALA A 255 -0.59 15.55 -21.63
C ALA A 255 0.01 15.67 -23.05
N PRO A 256 -0.47 16.59 -23.90
CA PRO A 256 0.06 16.78 -25.24
C PRO A 256 1.56 17.08 -25.26
N ILE A 257 2.28 16.42 -26.17
CA ILE A 257 3.72 16.59 -26.34
C ILE A 257 4.05 18.06 -26.64
N GLY A 258 4.99 18.61 -25.86
CA GLY A 258 5.47 19.98 -26.05
C GLY A 258 4.52 21.07 -25.54
N GLN A 259 3.38 20.71 -24.96
CA GLN A 259 2.48 21.66 -24.31
C GLN A 259 2.86 21.80 -22.82
N ALA A 260 3.18 23.03 -22.41
CA ALA A 260 3.39 23.34 -21.01
C ALA A 260 2.03 23.52 -20.30
N PHE A 261 1.93 22.97 -19.10
CA PHE A 261 0.80 23.16 -18.20
C PHE A 261 1.28 23.81 -16.91
N GLU A 262 0.50 24.76 -16.40
CA GLU A 262 0.80 25.39 -15.12
C GLU A 262 0.66 24.38 -13.98
N HIS A 263 1.51 24.51 -12.96
CA HIS A 263 1.51 23.65 -11.78
C HIS A 263 0.11 23.49 -11.18
N ASP A 264 -0.59 24.62 -10.96
CA ASP A 264 -1.91 24.63 -10.32
C ASP A 264 -2.99 24.00 -11.20
N GLN A 265 -2.84 24.06 -12.52
CA GLN A 265 -3.75 23.39 -13.44
C GLN A 265 -3.63 21.86 -13.32
N ILE A 266 -2.40 21.34 -13.22
CA ILE A 266 -2.16 19.90 -13.04
C ILE A 266 -2.71 19.45 -11.68
N TRP A 267 -2.39 20.16 -10.60
CA TRP A 267 -2.91 19.82 -9.27
C TRP A 267 -4.44 19.92 -9.19
N HIS A 268 -5.05 20.90 -9.85
CA HIS A 268 -6.50 20.98 -9.93
C HIS A 268 -7.12 19.76 -10.63
N ALA A 269 -6.50 19.25 -11.71
CA ALA A 269 -6.95 18.04 -12.39
C ALA A 269 -6.80 16.79 -11.50
N ILE A 270 -5.70 16.69 -10.75
CA ILE A 270 -5.42 15.60 -9.79
C ILE A 270 -6.48 15.59 -8.67
N ASP A 271 -6.66 16.71 -7.97
CA ASP A 271 -7.60 16.82 -6.84
C ASP A 271 -9.04 16.55 -7.30
N SER A 272 -9.40 17.08 -8.47
CA SER A 272 -10.71 16.85 -9.07
C SER A 272 -10.93 15.39 -9.45
N THR A 273 -9.89 14.67 -9.88
CA THR A 273 -9.95 13.23 -10.17
C THR A 273 -10.19 12.43 -8.89
N ILE A 274 -9.43 12.71 -7.84
CA ILE A 274 -9.59 12.07 -6.52
C ILE A 274 -11.01 12.27 -5.98
N ALA A 275 -11.53 13.49 -6.08
CA ALA A 275 -12.88 13.82 -5.61
C ALA A 275 -13.99 13.20 -6.47
N ALA A 276 -13.78 13.12 -7.80
CA ALA A 276 -14.74 12.51 -8.73
C ALA A 276 -14.95 11.01 -8.44
N ILE A 277 -13.90 10.31 -8.01
CA ILE A 277 -13.98 8.90 -7.62
C ILE A 277 -14.60 8.73 -6.23
N ALA A 278 -14.32 9.64 -5.29
CA ALA A 278 -14.84 9.57 -3.93
C ALA A 278 -16.37 9.58 -3.88
N THR A 279 -17.00 10.49 -4.63
CA THR A 279 -18.44 10.77 -4.50
C THR A 279 -19.34 9.56 -4.79
N PRO A 280 -19.17 8.82 -5.91
CA PRO A 280 -19.97 7.62 -6.17
C PRO A 280 -19.73 6.50 -5.16
N LEU A 281 -18.49 6.35 -4.69
CA LEU A 281 -18.14 5.32 -3.72
C LEU A 281 -18.78 5.59 -2.36
N GLU A 282 -18.68 6.83 -1.87
CA GLU A 282 -19.32 7.25 -0.62
C GLU A 282 -20.83 7.05 -0.67
N ASN A 283 -21.49 7.42 -1.77
CA ASN A 283 -22.93 7.22 -1.94
C ASN A 283 -23.32 5.74 -2.00
N THR A 284 -22.55 4.93 -2.72
CA THR A 284 -22.83 3.50 -2.93
C THR A 284 -22.66 2.71 -1.63
N TYR A 285 -21.62 3.02 -0.87
CA TYR A 285 -21.22 2.25 0.31
C TYR A 285 -21.57 2.92 1.64
N GLN A 286 -22.28 4.05 1.65
CA GLN A 286 -22.57 4.85 2.86
C GLN A 286 -23.00 4.05 4.10
N ASN A 287 -23.79 3.00 3.91
CA ASN A 287 -24.31 2.17 5.02
C ASN A 287 -23.30 1.14 5.54
N ASP A 288 -22.27 0.86 4.76
CA ASP A 288 -21.21 -0.10 5.05
C ASP A 288 -19.88 0.59 5.39
N LEU A 289 -19.78 1.91 5.30
CA LEU A 289 -18.54 2.63 5.60
C LEU A 289 -18.17 2.52 7.09
N ILE A 290 -16.94 2.08 7.35
CA ILE A 290 -16.33 2.16 8.67
C ILE A 290 -15.69 3.54 8.81
N ALA A 291 -16.28 4.38 9.66
CA ALA A 291 -15.76 5.71 9.95
C ALA A 291 -14.38 5.62 10.64
N THR A 292 -13.33 6.06 9.94
CA THR A 292 -11.98 6.12 10.48
C THR A 292 -11.15 7.17 9.76
N ASN A 293 -10.39 7.93 10.54
CA ASN A 293 -9.36 8.84 10.03
C ASN A 293 -7.96 8.20 10.08
N GLU A 294 -7.84 6.95 10.55
CA GLU A 294 -6.56 6.26 10.67
C GLU A 294 -6.15 5.66 9.31
N SER A 295 -4.90 5.87 8.93
CA SER A 295 -4.27 5.10 7.85
C SER A 295 -4.13 3.61 8.22
N LYS A 296 -3.82 2.74 7.25
CA LYS A 296 -3.56 1.30 7.49
C LYS A 296 -2.53 1.08 8.60
N THR A 297 -1.43 1.83 8.58
CA THR A 297 -0.35 1.68 9.57
C THR A 297 -0.78 2.17 10.95
N GLU A 298 -1.58 3.22 11.05
CA GLU A 298 -2.12 3.67 12.35
C GLU A 298 -3.09 2.66 12.94
N ARG A 299 -3.90 2.01 12.09
CA ARG A 299 -4.77 0.92 12.55
C ARG A 299 -4.00 -0.25 13.15
N ILE A 300 -2.76 -0.49 12.72
CA ILE A 300 -1.86 -1.44 13.40
C ILE A 300 -1.66 -1.00 14.85
N LEU A 301 -1.26 0.26 15.05
CA LEU A 301 -0.92 0.84 16.36
C LEU A 301 -2.13 0.86 17.30
N SER A 302 -3.28 1.37 16.84
CA SER A 302 -4.50 1.43 17.65
C SER A 302 -5.00 0.03 18.02
N THR A 303 -4.87 -0.93 17.10
CA THR A 303 -5.29 -2.31 17.32
C THR A 303 -4.40 -3.04 18.33
N VAL A 304 -3.06 -2.96 18.22
CA VAL A 304 -2.15 -3.62 19.18
C VAL A 304 -2.25 -3.02 20.58
N ALA A 305 -2.49 -1.71 20.68
CA ALA A 305 -2.72 -1.02 21.94
C ALA A 305 -4.03 -1.47 22.60
N ALA A 306 -5.12 -1.57 21.82
CA ALA A 306 -6.43 -2.01 22.32
C ALA A 306 -6.43 -3.43 22.90
N VAL A 307 -5.49 -4.28 22.48
CA VAL A 307 -5.34 -5.66 22.97
C VAL A 307 -4.25 -5.80 24.05
N GLY A 308 -3.81 -4.68 24.61
CA GLY A 308 -2.98 -4.64 25.82
C GLY A 308 -1.47 -4.60 25.58
N SER A 309 -1.01 -4.39 24.35
CA SER A 309 0.43 -4.20 24.10
C SER A 309 0.89 -2.85 24.66
N THR A 310 1.89 -2.85 25.52
CA THR A 310 2.41 -1.63 26.17
C THR A 310 3.71 -1.14 25.53
N PRO A 311 4.00 0.18 25.54
CA PRO A 311 5.29 0.71 25.08
C PRO A 311 6.49 0.05 25.77
N LYS A 312 6.37 -0.25 27.07
CA LYS A 312 7.41 -0.94 27.84
C LYS A 312 7.70 -2.34 27.30
N GLN A 313 6.67 -3.11 26.92
CA GLN A 313 6.85 -4.43 26.32
C GLN A 313 7.48 -4.33 24.93
N ILE A 314 7.04 -3.38 24.11
CA ILE A 314 7.59 -3.15 22.77
C ILE A 314 9.08 -2.80 22.85
N ALA A 315 9.44 -1.85 23.73
CA ALA A 315 10.82 -1.48 23.99
C ALA A 315 11.66 -2.66 24.50
N ALA A 316 11.11 -3.48 25.41
CA ALA A 316 11.80 -4.66 25.93
C ALA A 316 12.01 -5.74 24.85
N TRP A 317 11.09 -5.89 23.91
CA TRP A 317 11.29 -6.82 22.79
C TRP A 317 12.29 -6.30 21.78
N ASN A 318 12.34 -4.98 21.53
CA ASN A 318 13.23 -4.34 20.54
C ASN A 318 13.24 -5.09 19.20
N LEU A 319 12.04 -5.39 18.68
CA LEU A 319 11.86 -6.16 17.44
C LEU A 319 12.33 -5.34 16.24
N LYS A 320 13.14 -5.95 15.38
CA LYS A 320 13.63 -5.30 14.17
C LYS A 320 12.91 -5.85 12.93
N PRO A 321 12.63 -5.01 11.91
CA PRO A 321 11.91 -5.47 10.73
C PRO A 321 12.58 -6.65 10.02
N TRP A 322 13.91 -6.61 9.89
CA TRP A 322 14.67 -7.64 9.17
C TRP A 322 14.69 -9.00 9.87
N GLU A 323 14.49 -9.08 11.20
CA GLU A 323 14.38 -10.36 11.91
C GLU A 323 13.25 -11.23 11.35
N PHE A 324 12.19 -10.61 10.83
CA PHE A 324 11.02 -11.32 10.29
C PHE A 324 11.20 -11.76 8.83
N LEU A 325 12.30 -11.36 8.19
CA LEU A 325 12.73 -11.86 6.89
C LEU A 325 13.43 -13.22 7.00
N GLU A 326 13.92 -13.55 8.19
CA GLU A 326 14.58 -14.81 8.49
C GLU A 326 13.58 -15.92 8.82
N THR A 327 13.95 -17.17 8.49
CA THR A 327 13.11 -18.34 8.81
C THR A 327 13.01 -18.54 10.33
N SER A 328 14.10 -18.32 11.06
CA SER A 328 14.14 -18.46 12.51
C SER A 328 15.03 -17.39 13.10
N SER A 329 14.64 -16.85 14.26
CA SER A 329 15.46 -15.89 14.97
C SER A 329 16.72 -16.53 15.53
N GLU A 330 17.87 -15.90 15.32
CA GLU A 330 19.14 -16.26 15.96
C GLU A 330 19.13 -15.95 17.47
N HIS A 331 18.46 -14.86 17.86
CA HIS A 331 18.50 -14.32 19.22
C HIS A 331 17.30 -14.72 20.09
N ARG A 332 16.14 -15.02 19.49
CA ARG A 332 14.88 -15.25 20.23
C ARG A 332 14.58 -16.74 20.38
N LYS A 333 14.36 -17.17 21.63
CA LYS A 333 13.99 -18.55 21.99
C LYS A 333 12.52 -18.65 22.40
N LYS A 334 11.95 -19.85 22.29
CA LYS A 334 10.56 -20.11 22.73
C LYS A 334 10.49 -20.12 24.25
N ALA A 335 9.49 -19.45 24.82
CA ALA A 335 9.33 -19.37 26.27
C ALA A 335 9.19 -20.73 26.97
N HIS A 336 8.49 -21.70 26.35
CA HIS A 336 8.29 -23.04 26.89
C HIS A 336 9.43 -24.03 26.56
N ASP A 337 10.33 -23.67 25.64
CA ASP A 337 11.46 -24.50 25.25
C ASP A 337 12.61 -23.60 24.76
N PRO A 338 13.48 -23.15 25.69
CA PRO A 338 14.59 -22.26 25.37
C PRO A 338 15.63 -22.87 24.41
N SER A 339 15.61 -24.19 24.17
CA SER A 339 16.50 -24.83 23.20
C SER A 339 16.12 -24.51 21.75
N ARG A 340 14.86 -24.11 21.50
CA ARG A 340 14.32 -23.87 20.17
C ARG A 340 14.18 -22.39 19.85
N SER A 341 14.61 -22.00 18.65
CA SER A 341 14.41 -20.67 18.11
C SER A 341 12.93 -20.40 17.77
N VAL A 342 12.57 -19.12 17.79
CA VAL A 342 11.27 -18.65 17.30
C VAL A 342 11.27 -18.66 15.78
N ASN A 343 10.25 -19.27 15.16
CA ASN A 343 9.99 -19.21 13.72
C ASN A 343 9.23 -17.91 13.40
N LEU A 344 9.96 -16.85 13.03
CA LEU A 344 9.38 -15.53 12.75
C LEU A 344 8.66 -15.50 11.41
N LEU A 345 9.24 -16.08 10.35
CA LEU A 345 8.58 -16.21 9.05
C LEU A 345 7.23 -16.94 9.14
N GLY A 346 7.17 -18.03 9.89
CA GLY A 346 5.95 -18.80 10.11
C GLY A 346 4.92 -18.07 10.98
N ARG A 347 5.35 -17.15 11.85
CA ARG A 347 4.42 -16.24 12.54
C ARG A 347 3.90 -15.16 11.59
N LEU A 348 4.75 -14.60 10.74
CA LEU A 348 4.39 -13.60 9.74
C LEU A 348 3.38 -14.14 8.73
N ASN A 349 3.58 -15.37 8.24
CA ASN A 349 2.66 -16.02 7.31
C ASN A 349 1.25 -16.25 7.89
N ARG A 350 1.09 -16.34 9.22
CA ARG A 350 -0.24 -16.47 9.86
C ARG A 350 -1.13 -15.24 9.65
N LEU A 351 -0.56 -14.08 9.32
CA LEU A 351 -1.35 -12.91 8.94
C LEU A 351 -2.22 -13.21 7.70
N PHE A 352 -1.78 -14.11 6.82
CA PHE A 352 -2.46 -14.41 5.55
C PHE A 352 -3.24 -15.73 5.57
N TYR A 353 -2.76 -16.70 6.34
CA TYR A 353 -3.17 -18.11 6.25
C TYR A 353 -3.60 -18.73 7.59
N GLN A 354 -3.97 -17.92 8.58
CA GLN A 354 -4.53 -18.49 9.81
C GLN A 354 -5.80 -19.31 9.53
N ASP A 355 -5.94 -20.45 10.19
CA ASP A 355 -7.01 -21.42 9.90
C ASP A 355 -8.42 -20.89 10.19
N THR A 356 -8.58 -20.09 11.25
CA THR A 356 -9.89 -19.62 11.70
C THR A 356 -10.42 -18.43 10.91
N GLN A 357 -9.54 -17.64 10.31
CA GLN A 357 -9.87 -16.37 9.65
C GLN A 357 -8.88 -16.10 8.49
N PRO A 358 -8.83 -16.96 7.46
CA PRO A 358 -7.91 -16.79 6.34
C PRO A 358 -8.34 -15.61 5.47
N LEU A 359 -7.36 -14.84 4.97
CA LEU A 359 -7.65 -13.80 3.98
C LEU A 359 -8.08 -14.45 2.65
N PRO A 360 -9.04 -13.86 1.91
CA PRO A 360 -9.48 -14.38 0.61
C PRO A 360 -8.30 -14.51 -0.37
N SER A 361 -8.37 -15.46 -1.30
CA SER A 361 -7.34 -15.59 -2.33
C SER A 361 -7.36 -14.38 -3.27
N LEU A 362 -6.21 -14.04 -3.87
CA LEU A 362 -6.13 -12.92 -4.83
C LEU A 362 -7.10 -13.11 -6.00
N ASN A 363 -7.25 -14.35 -6.49
CA ASN A 363 -8.26 -14.69 -7.50
C ASN A 363 -9.67 -14.35 -7.02
N LYS A 364 -10.03 -14.73 -5.78
CA LYS A 364 -11.35 -14.45 -5.22
C LYS A 364 -11.61 -12.95 -5.15
N ILE A 365 -10.63 -12.15 -4.72
CA ILE A 365 -10.79 -10.69 -4.67
C ILE A 365 -10.98 -10.13 -6.09
N HIS A 366 -10.16 -10.55 -7.05
CA HIS A 366 -10.27 -10.11 -8.45
C HIS A 366 -11.60 -10.53 -9.11
N ASP A 367 -12.07 -11.75 -8.89
CA ASP A 367 -13.38 -12.23 -9.37
C ASP A 367 -14.54 -11.45 -8.77
N LEU A 368 -14.38 -10.99 -7.53
CA LEU A 368 -15.39 -10.27 -6.79
C LEU A 368 -15.54 -8.83 -7.27
N ILE A 369 -14.42 -8.15 -7.54
CA ILE A 369 -14.41 -6.73 -7.91
C ILE A 369 -14.65 -6.48 -9.41
N ALA A 370 -14.56 -7.54 -10.23
CA ALA A 370 -14.72 -7.52 -11.69
C ALA A 370 -16.05 -6.89 -12.15
#